data_AF-J3N4U0-F1
#
_entry.id   AF-J3N4U0-F1
#
_cell.length_a   1.000
_cell.length_b   1.000
_cell.length_c   1.000
_cell.angle_alpha   90.00
_cell.angle_beta   90.00
_cell.angle_gamma   90.00
#
_symmetry.space_group_name_H-M   'P 1'
#
loop_
_entity.id
_entity.type
_entity.pdbx_description
1 polymer ?
#
loop_
_entity_poly.entity_id
_entity_poly.type
_entity_poly.pdbx_seq_one_letter_code
_entity_poly.pdbx_strand_id
1 'polypeptide(L)'
;MGFVETDDYESADIKVGFYAGNHGDGVPFDGPLGILGHAFSPKNGRLHLDASERWAVDFDVDATASAVDLESVATHEIGHVLGLGHSASPRAVMYPSIKPREKKVHLTVDDVEGVQALYGSNPRFSLSSLSEQGSTSSSSPPAAGSSRWLAGSSSARLLCIVLVILVTQL
;
A
#
# COMPACT_ATOMS: atom_id res chain seq x y z
N MET A 1 8.45 7.31 -17.30
CA MET A 1 8.35 5.87 -16.99
C MET A 1 7.12 5.68 -16.12
N GLY A 2 6.47 4.54 -16.16
CA GLY A 2 5.26 4.27 -15.37
C GLY A 2 5.09 2.76 -15.15
N PHE A 3 4.18 2.39 -14.25
CA PHE A 3 3.83 1.00 -14.00
C PHE A 3 2.80 0.52 -15.02
N VAL A 4 2.97 -0.72 -15.47
CA VAL A 4 2.04 -1.39 -16.38
C VAL A 4 1.75 -2.76 -15.78
N GLU A 5 0.47 -3.05 -15.58
CA GLU A 5 0.02 -4.36 -15.15
C GLU A 5 0.22 -5.40 -16.26
N THR A 6 0.63 -6.61 -15.88
CA THR A 6 0.82 -7.74 -16.79
C THR A 6 0.33 -9.02 -16.14
N ASP A 7 -0.22 -9.92 -16.94
CA ASP A 7 -0.60 -11.27 -16.52
C ASP A 7 0.59 -12.25 -16.56
N ASP A 8 1.72 -11.84 -17.14
CA ASP A 8 2.95 -12.65 -17.15
C ASP A 8 3.76 -12.41 -15.87
N TYR A 9 3.46 -13.23 -14.86
CA TYR A 9 4.11 -13.17 -13.56
C TYR A 9 5.63 -13.37 -13.65
N GLU A 10 6.12 -14.22 -14.54
CA GLU A 10 7.55 -14.57 -14.62
C GLU A 10 8.38 -13.41 -15.16
N SER A 11 7.84 -12.69 -16.16
CA SER A 11 8.53 -11.53 -16.74
C SER A 11 8.27 -10.21 -16.02
N ALA A 12 7.32 -10.15 -15.08
CA ALA A 12 7.03 -8.94 -14.31
C ALA A 12 8.22 -8.48 -13.45
N ASP A 13 8.53 -7.17 -13.50
CA ASP A 13 9.56 -6.56 -12.64
C ASP A 13 9.16 -6.56 -11.17
N ILE A 14 7.86 -6.40 -10.89
CA ILE A 14 7.27 -6.42 -9.55
C ILE A 14 6.25 -7.56 -9.49
N LYS A 15 6.41 -8.43 -8.51
CA LYS A 15 5.62 -9.66 -8.34
C LYS A 15 4.93 -9.62 -6.99
N VAL A 16 3.60 -9.51 -6.99
CA VAL A 16 2.79 -9.45 -5.76
C VAL A 16 2.14 -10.81 -5.52
N GLY A 17 2.21 -11.32 -4.28
CA GLY A 17 1.57 -12.58 -3.91
C GLY A 17 1.17 -12.67 -2.45
N PHE A 18 0.19 -13.53 -2.17
CA PHE A 18 -0.25 -13.86 -0.81
C PHE A 18 0.26 -15.24 -0.44
N TYR A 19 0.92 -15.36 0.72
CA TYR A 19 1.52 -16.61 1.19
C TYR A 19 1.25 -16.80 2.68
N ALA A 20 1.31 -18.03 3.18
CA ALA A 20 1.17 -18.32 4.61
C ALA A 20 2.35 -19.16 5.09
N GLY A 21 2.81 -18.92 6.32
CA GLY A 21 3.89 -19.70 6.92
C GLY A 21 5.16 -19.71 6.06
N ASN A 22 5.84 -20.86 6.00
CA ASN A 22 6.99 -21.06 5.12
C ASN A 22 6.56 -21.17 3.65
N HIS A 23 7.06 -20.25 2.83
CA HIS A 23 6.75 -20.15 1.40
C HIS A 23 8.00 -20.08 0.50
N GLY A 24 9.14 -20.59 1.00
CA GLY A 24 10.30 -20.92 0.16
C GLY A 24 11.28 -19.79 -0.11
N ASP A 25 11.12 -18.63 0.51
CA ASP A 25 12.04 -17.49 0.38
C ASP A 25 12.94 -17.27 1.61
N GLY A 26 12.80 -18.11 2.65
CA GLY A 26 13.58 -18.03 3.88
C GLY A 26 13.03 -17.06 4.94
N VAL A 27 11.90 -16.39 4.67
CA VAL A 27 11.24 -15.46 5.60
C VAL A 27 9.80 -15.94 5.82
N PRO A 28 9.57 -16.93 6.71
CA PRO A 28 8.24 -17.45 6.93
C PRO A 28 7.34 -16.42 7.64
N PHE A 29 6.06 -16.37 7.25
CA PHE A 29 5.05 -15.61 7.98
C PHE A 29 4.64 -16.31 9.29
N ASP A 30 4.12 -15.53 10.24
CA ASP A 30 3.84 -15.96 11.62
C ASP A 30 2.36 -16.17 11.94
N GLY A 31 1.46 -15.94 10.98
CA GLY A 31 0.02 -16.12 11.16
C GLY A 31 -0.69 -14.79 11.40
N PRO A 32 -1.87 -14.78 12.04
CA PRO A 32 -2.61 -13.53 12.22
C PRO A 32 -1.86 -12.52 13.09
N LEU A 33 -1.72 -11.30 12.57
CA LEU A 33 -0.93 -10.19 13.09
C LEU A 33 0.57 -10.52 13.18
N GLY A 34 1.38 -9.52 13.55
CA GLY A 34 2.84 -9.69 13.55
C GLY A 34 3.41 -9.25 12.22
N ILE A 35 3.93 -10.18 11.42
CA ILE A 35 4.50 -9.89 10.10
C ILE A 35 3.38 -9.85 9.07
N LEU A 36 2.94 -8.64 8.73
CA LEU A 36 1.84 -8.42 7.77
C LEU A 36 2.26 -8.68 6.31
N GLY A 37 3.53 -8.48 6.00
CA GLY A 37 4.09 -8.56 4.67
C GLY A 37 5.60 -8.35 4.68
N HIS A 38 6.24 -8.61 3.55
CA HIS A 38 7.62 -8.23 3.28
C HIS A 38 7.89 -8.09 1.78
N ALA A 39 8.85 -7.24 1.44
CA ALA A 39 9.29 -7.03 0.07
C ALA A 39 10.81 -7.15 -0.08
N PHE A 40 11.22 -7.47 -1.31
CA PHE A 40 12.62 -7.58 -1.69
C PHE A 40 13.00 -6.41 -2.58
N SER A 41 13.95 -5.61 -2.12
CA SER A 41 14.44 -4.41 -2.80
C SER A 41 14.88 -4.67 -4.25
N PRO A 42 14.97 -3.61 -5.09
CA PRO A 42 15.44 -3.74 -6.47
C PRO A 42 16.77 -4.50 -6.56
N LYS A 43 16.95 -5.39 -7.54
CA LYS A 43 16.06 -5.70 -8.68
C LYS A 43 15.20 -6.96 -8.48
N ASN A 44 14.97 -7.41 -7.24
CA ASN A 44 14.21 -8.63 -7.00
C ASN A 44 12.70 -8.43 -7.25
N GLY A 45 12.12 -7.39 -6.63
CA GLY A 45 10.77 -6.91 -6.92
C GLY A 45 9.62 -7.80 -6.41
N ARG A 46 9.91 -8.84 -5.62
CA ARG A 46 8.87 -9.62 -4.95
C ARG A 46 8.29 -8.85 -3.76
N LEU A 47 6.97 -8.90 -3.63
CA LEU A 47 6.18 -8.36 -2.54
C LEU A 47 5.23 -9.46 -2.06
N HIS A 48 5.41 -9.90 -0.83
CA HIS A 48 4.61 -10.95 -0.21
C HIS A 48 3.74 -10.36 0.89
N LEU A 49 2.48 -10.77 0.94
CA LEU A 49 1.51 -10.44 1.99
C LEU A 49 1.12 -11.72 2.75
N ASP A 50 0.97 -11.65 4.07
CA ASP A 50 0.54 -12.83 4.82
C ASP A 50 -0.94 -13.13 4.54
N ALA A 51 -1.19 -14.29 3.96
CA ALA A 51 -2.53 -14.80 3.64
C ALA A 51 -3.33 -15.18 4.91
N SER A 52 -2.68 -15.24 6.07
CA SER A 52 -3.30 -15.52 7.37
C SER A 52 -4.00 -14.31 7.97
N GLU A 53 -3.74 -13.11 7.43
CA GLU A 53 -4.31 -11.87 7.94
C GLU A 53 -5.78 -11.68 7.55
N ARG A 54 -6.49 -10.95 8.42
CA ARG A 54 -7.83 -10.45 8.07
C ARG A 54 -7.70 -9.15 7.27
N TRP A 55 -7.40 -9.27 5.98
CA TRP A 55 -7.35 -8.13 5.08
C TRP A 55 -8.70 -7.45 4.91
N ALA A 56 -8.73 -6.14 5.09
CA ALA A 56 -9.85 -5.28 4.77
C ALA A 56 -9.44 -4.23 3.73
N VAL A 57 -10.39 -3.94 2.85
CA VAL A 57 -10.28 -2.91 1.80
C VAL A 57 -11.20 -1.72 2.13
N ASP A 58 -12.23 -2.01 2.92
CA ASP A 58 -13.16 -1.06 3.47
C ASP A 58 -13.52 -1.51 4.89
N PHE A 59 -13.17 -0.66 5.86
CA PHE A 59 -13.41 -0.88 7.27
C PHE A 59 -14.87 -0.68 7.69
N ASP A 60 -15.69 -0.07 6.85
CA ASP A 60 -17.14 0.03 7.06
C ASP A 60 -17.84 -1.27 6.63
N VAL A 61 -17.24 -2.01 5.69
CA VAL A 61 -17.73 -3.33 5.24
C VAL A 61 -17.24 -4.44 6.17
N ASP A 62 -15.99 -4.37 6.62
CA ASP A 62 -15.42 -5.32 7.58
C ASP A 62 -15.07 -4.64 8.90
N ALA A 63 -15.96 -4.79 9.89
CA ALA A 63 -15.82 -4.23 11.23
C ALA A 63 -14.95 -5.08 12.18
N THR A 64 -14.29 -6.13 11.70
CA THR A 64 -13.46 -7.01 12.54
C THR A 64 -12.34 -6.20 13.22
N ALA A 65 -12.20 -6.31 14.54
CA ALA A 65 -11.24 -5.51 15.30
C ALA A 65 -9.77 -5.77 14.91
N SER A 66 -9.46 -6.98 14.45
CA SER A 66 -8.15 -7.37 13.94
C SER A 66 -7.96 -7.13 12.44
N ALA A 67 -8.92 -6.48 11.77
CA ALA A 67 -8.80 -6.22 10.33
C ALA A 67 -7.63 -5.27 10.04
N VAL A 68 -6.83 -5.63 9.03
CA VAL A 68 -5.66 -4.89 8.57
C VAL A 68 -5.97 -4.26 7.22
N ASP A 69 -5.65 -2.98 7.06
CA ASP A 69 -5.89 -2.27 5.80
C ASP A 69 -4.89 -2.72 4.73
N LEU A 70 -5.39 -3.38 3.68
CA LEU A 70 -4.57 -3.94 2.61
C LEU A 70 -3.80 -2.86 1.84
N GLU A 71 -4.45 -1.72 1.58
CA GLU A 71 -3.83 -0.62 0.83
C GLU A 71 -2.63 -0.04 1.58
N SER A 72 -2.75 0.12 2.90
CA SER A 72 -1.69 0.65 3.75
C SER A 72 -0.45 -0.26 3.76
N VAL A 73 -0.63 -1.57 3.95
CA VAL A 73 0.49 -2.52 3.93
C VAL A 73 1.08 -2.63 2.53
N ALA A 74 0.25 -2.74 1.48
CA ALA A 74 0.75 -2.80 0.12
C ALA A 74 1.55 -1.55 -0.27
N THR A 75 1.11 -0.35 0.14
CA THR A 75 1.84 0.90 -0.14
C THR A 75 3.20 0.93 0.56
N HIS A 76 3.26 0.45 1.81
CA HIS A 76 4.52 0.30 2.56
C HIS A 76 5.49 -0.65 1.83
N GLU A 77 5.02 -1.85 1.47
CA GLU A 77 5.88 -2.84 0.82
C GLU A 77 6.30 -2.42 -0.60
N ILE A 78 5.45 -1.66 -1.32
CA ILE A 78 5.85 -1.05 -2.60
C ILE A 78 7.00 -0.07 -2.40
N GLY A 79 7.04 0.68 -1.29
CA GLY A 79 8.19 1.52 -0.95
C GLY A 79 9.48 0.71 -0.85
N HIS A 80 9.45 -0.47 -0.22
CA HIS A 80 10.59 -1.39 -0.19
C HIS A 80 10.96 -1.95 -1.56
N VAL A 81 9.97 -2.30 -2.40
CA VAL A 81 10.18 -2.68 -3.80
C VAL A 81 10.83 -1.56 -4.61
N LEU A 82 10.61 -0.29 -4.25
CA LEU A 82 11.28 0.88 -4.84
C LEU A 82 12.62 1.23 -4.16
N GLY A 83 13.04 0.46 -3.14
CA GLY A 83 14.32 0.64 -2.47
C GLY A 83 14.30 1.59 -1.28
N LEU A 84 13.13 2.03 -0.81
CA LEU A 84 13.02 2.76 0.44
C LEU A 84 13.28 1.84 1.63
N GLY A 85 13.94 2.38 2.65
CA GLY A 85 14.03 1.76 3.97
C GLY A 85 12.90 2.22 4.88
N HIS A 86 12.88 1.71 6.11
CA HIS A 86 11.94 2.19 7.11
C HIS A 86 12.21 3.65 7.51
N SER A 87 11.14 4.39 7.72
CA SER A 87 11.16 5.73 8.32
C SER A 87 11.14 5.64 9.85
N ALA A 88 11.80 6.59 10.51
CA ALA A 88 11.68 6.80 11.95
C ALA A 88 10.42 7.59 12.34
N SER A 89 9.72 8.20 11.37
CA SER A 89 8.53 9.02 11.60
C SER A 89 7.28 8.15 11.74
N PRO A 90 6.58 8.14 12.89
CA PRO A 90 5.35 7.34 13.06
C PRO A 90 4.21 7.69 12.11
N ARG A 91 4.31 8.84 11.42
CA ARG A 91 3.32 9.29 10.43
C ARG A 91 3.65 8.86 9.00
N ALA A 92 4.91 8.55 8.70
CA ALA A 92 5.35 8.17 7.35
C ALA A 92 4.83 6.79 6.98
N VAL A 93 4.44 6.60 5.71
CA VAL A 93 4.00 5.30 5.21
C VAL A 93 5.07 4.24 5.46
N MET A 94 6.35 4.60 5.28
CA MET A 94 7.48 3.71 5.52
C MET A 94 7.79 3.45 7.01
N TYR A 95 6.97 3.89 7.97
CA TYR A 95 7.15 3.48 9.37
C TYR A 95 6.82 1.98 9.54
N PRO A 96 7.65 1.20 10.25
CA PRO A 96 7.58 -0.28 10.26
C PRO A 96 6.39 -0.90 11.02
N SER A 97 5.38 -0.12 11.38
CA SER A 97 4.24 -0.61 12.15
C SER A 97 2.97 0.16 11.84
N ILE A 98 1.87 -0.58 11.77
CA ILE A 98 0.51 -0.08 11.62
C ILE A 98 -0.40 -0.84 12.57
N LYS A 99 -1.37 -0.18 13.18
CA LYS A 99 -2.33 -0.86 14.06
C LYS A 99 -3.46 -1.48 13.23
N PRO A 100 -4.11 -2.56 13.71
CA PRO A 100 -5.39 -2.97 13.17
C PRO A 100 -6.35 -1.77 13.13
N ARG A 101 -7.21 -1.72 12.11
CA ARG A 101 -8.17 -0.62 11.89
C ARG A 101 -7.56 0.74 11.56
N GLU A 102 -6.24 0.86 11.40
CA GLU A 102 -5.57 2.10 10.97
C GLU A 102 -5.43 2.14 9.45
N LYS A 103 -5.64 3.32 8.86
CA LYS A 103 -5.33 3.60 7.45
C LYS A 103 -4.14 4.54 7.34
N LYS A 104 -3.19 4.21 6.48
CA LYS A 104 -1.91 4.91 6.33
C LYS A 104 -1.42 4.91 4.88
N VAL A 105 -2.25 5.50 4.02
CA VAL A 105 -2.03 5.55 2.57
C VAL A 105 -1.56 6.92 2.08
N HIS A 106 -1.59 7.94 2.95
CA HIS A 106 -1.17 9.29 2.60
C HIS A 106 0.34 9.44 2.76
N LEU A 107 1.02 9.66 1.63
CA LEU A 107 2.46 9.93 1.60
C LEU A 107 2.79 11.18 2.40
N THR A 108 3.85 11.10 3.19
CA THR A 108 4.43 12.24 3.90
C THR A 108 5.58 12.84 3.11
N VAL A 109 6.06 14.01 3.56
CA VAL A 109 7.26 14.64 2.99
C VAL A 109 8.46 13.68 3.04
N ASP A 110 8.60 12.93 4.13
CA ASP A 110 9.68 11.94 4.30
C ASP A 110 9.63 10.82 3.26
N ASP A 111 8.42 10.29 2.98
CA ASP A 111 8.22 9.25 1.95
C ASP A 111 8.56 9.79 0.54
N VAL A 112 8.12 11.03 0.24
CA VAL A 112 8.35 11.66 -1.06
C VAL A 112 9.81 12.04 -1.28
N GLU A 113 10.45 12.66 -0.29
CA GLU A 113 11.87 13.01 -0.38
C GLU A 113 12.72 11.74 -0.52
N GLY A 114 12.37 10.67 0.20
CA GLY A 114 13.04 9.37 0.09
C GLY A 114 13.01 8.81 -1.33
N VAL A 115 11.84 8.75 -1.97
CA VAL A 115 11.73 8.19 -3.33
C VAL A 115 12.36 9.11 -4.38
N GLN A 116 12.25 10.42 -4.21
CA GLN A 116 12.87 11.38 -5.12
C GLN A 116 14.40 11.39 -5.01
N ALA A 117 14.97 11.04 -3.86
CA ALA A 117 16.42 10.85 -3.74
C ALA A 117 16.92 9.67 -4.59
N LEU A 118 16.07 8.66 -4.85
CA LEU A 118 16.42 7.49 -5.66
C LEU A 118 16.16 7.70 -7.16
N TYR A 119 15.07 8.38 -7.52
CA TYR A 119 14.58 8.44 -8.91
C TYR A 119 14.51 9.86 -9.50
N GLY A 120 14.85 10.89 -8.71
CA GLY A 120 14.72 12.29 -9.08
C GLY A 120 13.32 12.86 -8.80
N SER A 121 13.22 14.19 -8.86
CA SER A 121 11.95 14.90 -8.64
C SER A 121 10.97 14.67 -9.78
N ASN A 122 9.68 14.52 -9.43
CA ASN A 122 8.62 14.54 -10.42
C ASN A 122 8.23 16.00 -10.73
N PRO A 123 8.41 16.50 -11.98
CA PRO A 123 8.06 17.88 -12.35
C PRO A 123 6.54 18.17 -12.29
N ARG A 124 5.70 17.15 -12.18
CA ARG A 124 4.24 17.29 -12.01
C ARG A 124 3.79 17.24 -10.55
N PHE A 125 4.69 16.95 -9.63
CA PHE A 125 4.39 16.91 -8.20
C PHE A 125 4.82 18.22 -7.54
N SER A 126 3.97 18.76 -6.65
CA SER A 126 4.32 19.87 -5.78
C SER A 126 4.09 19.48 -4.32
N LEU A 127 5.07 19.75 -3.46
CA LEU A 127 4.96 19.54 -2.01
C LEU A 127 3.76 20.28 -1.38
N SER A 128 3.32 21.39 -1.99
CA SER A 128 2.11 22.10 -1.55
C SER A 128 0.86 21.21 -1.60
N SER A 129 0.79 20.27 -2.54
CA SER A 129 -0.34 19.35 -2.68
C SER A 129 -0.47 18.35 -1.51
N LEU A 130 0.63 18.04 -0.79
CA LEU A 130 0.56 17.23 0.44
C LEU A 130 -0.05 18.01 1.61
N SER A 131 0.16 19.33 1.65
CA SER A 131 -0.38 20.17 2.73
C SER A 131 -1.91 20.31 2.67
N GLU A 132 -2.48 20.25 1.47
CA GLU A 132 -3.94 20.25 1.24
C GLU A 132 -4.60 18.93 1.68
N GLN A 133 -3.91 17.79 1.52
CA GLN A 133 -4.40 16.51 2.05
C GLN A 133 -4.41 16.47 3.58
N GLY A 134 -3.43 17.10 4.25
CA GLY A 134 -3.36 17.15 5.71
C GLY A 134 -4.39 18.05 6.41
N SER A 135 -5.14 18.87 5.66
CA SER A 135 -6.11 19.84 6.21
C SER A 135 -7.58 19.42 6.05
N THR A 136 -7.85 18.26 5.47
CA THR A 136 -9.24 17.74 5.28
C THR A 136 -9.74 16.81 6.38
N SER A 137 -8.96 16.54 7.43
CA SER A 137 -9.40 15.69 8.56
C SER A 137 -10.19 16.44 9.65
N SER A 138 -10.72 17.63 9.37
CA SER A 138 -11.55 18.39 10.33
C SER A 138 -12.65 19.23 9.66
N SER A 139 -13.66 18.59 9.08
CA SER A 139 -14.99 19.19 8.96
C SER A 139 -16.09 18.13 8.75
N SER A 140 -17.15 18.28 9.53
CA SER A 140 -18.40 17.50 9.50
C SER A 140 -19.05 17.44 8.10
N PRO A 141 -19.97 16.49 7.84
CA PRO A 141 -20.30 16.07 6.48
C PRO A 141 -21.32 16.99 5.81
N PRO A 142 -21.27 17.17 4.47
CA PRO A 142 -22.45 17.46 3.69
C PRO A 142 -23.09 16.16 3.16
N ALA A 143 -24.38 16.28 2.88
CA ALA A 143 -25.33 15.21 2.64
C ALA A 143 -25.11 14.36 1.38
N ALA A 144 -25.53 13.10 1.52
CA ALA A 144 -26.15 12.20 0.54
C ALA A 144 -25.94 12.50 -0.97
N GLY A 145 -25.16 11.64 -1.62
CA GLY A 145 -25.14 11.47 -3.07
C GLY A 145 -25.00 9.99 -3.41
N SER A 146 -26.06 9.41 -3.97
CA SER A 146 -26.08 8.01 -4.42
C SER A 146 -25.01 7.75 -5.49
N SER A 147 -24.24 6.68 -5.35
CA SER A 147 -23.54 6.08 -6.48
C SER A 147 -23.48 4.57 -6.32
N ARG A 148 -24.26 3.92 -7.19
CA ARG A 148 -24.44 2.49 -7.33
C ARG A 148 -23.31 1.97 -8.22
N TRP A 149 -22.45 1.10 -7.69
CA TRP A 149 -21.52 0.32 -8.51
C TRP A 149 -21.58 -1.16 -8.13
N LEU A 150 -21.60 -1.96 -9.19
CA LEU A 150 -22.02 -3.35 -9.24
C LEU A 150 -21.01 -4.29 -8.58
N ALA A 151 -21.53 -5.30 -7.89
CA ALA A 151 -20.79 -6.41 -7.32
C ALA A 151 -20.11 -7.26 -8.41
N GLY A 152 -18.85 -7.64 -8.16
CA GLY A 152 -18.16 -8.64 -8.98
C GLY A 152 -16.69 -8.84 -8.59
N SER A 153 -16.42 -9.94 -7.88
CA SER A 153 -15.13 -10.63 -7.60
C SER A 153 -13.88 -9.76 -7.36
N SER A 154 -13.47 -9.70 -6.09
CA SER A 154 -12.78 -8.54 -5.51
C SER A 154 -11.24 -8.64 -5.41
N SER A 155 -10.59 -9.73 -5.80
CA SER A 155 -9.14 -9.86 -5.53
C SER A 155 -8.25 -9.25 -6.62
N ALA A 156 -8.56 -9.50 -7.90
CA ALA A 156 -7.76 -8.99 -9.03
C ALA A 156 -8.03 -7.50 -9.30
N ARG A 157 -9.29 -7.07 -9.19
CA ARG A 157 -9.69 -5.67 -9.43
C ARG A 157 -9.10 -4.68 -8.44
N LEU A 158 -8.74 -5.15 -7.24
CA LEU A 158 -8.24 -4.29 -6.17
C LEU A 158 -6.74 -4.04 -6.27
N LEU A 159 -5.97 -5.04 -6.72
CA LEU A 159 -4.57 -4.88 -7.09
C LEU A 159 -4.43 -3.85 -8.23
N CYS A 160 -5.32 -3.90 -9.24
CA CYS A 160 -5.42 -2.84 -10.25
C CYS A 160 -5.73 -1.47 -9.62
N ILE A 161 -6.61 -1.37 -8.62
CA ILE A 161 -6.98 -0.09 -7.99
C ILE A 161 -5.83 0.48 -7.16
N VAL A 162 -5.11 -0.33 -6.37
CA VAL A 162 -3.92 0.11 -5.62
C VAL A 162 -2.82 0.56 -6.59
N LEU A 163 -2.59 -0.19 -7.67
CA LEU A 163 -1.65 0.20 -8.73
C LEU A 163 -2.09 1.49 -9.44
N VAL A 164 -3.39 1.66 -9.73
CA VAL A 164 -3.97 2.85 -10.36
C VAL A 164 -3.92 4.08 -9.45
N ILE A 165 -4.11 3.92 -8.14
CA ILE A 165 -3.97 5.01 -7.16
C ILE A 165 -2.50 5.45 -7.08
N LEU A 166 -1.54 4.53 -7.08
CA LEU A 166 -0.11 4.85 -7.11
C LEU A 166 0.35 5.47 -8.45
N VAL A 167 -0.21 5.04 -9.59
CA VAL A 167 0.09 5.60 -10.92
C VAL A 167 -0.49 7.01 -11.11
N THR A 168 -1.58 7.35 -10.41
CA THR A 168 -2.19 8.69 -10.52
C THR A 168 -1.57 9.73 -9.57
N GLN A 169 -0.76 9.30 -8.60
CA GLN A 169 -0.12 10.18 -7.60
C GLN A 169 1.41 10.31 -7.78
N LEU A 170 2.02 9.58 -8.72
CA LEU A 170 3.46 9.65 -9.06
C LEU A 170 3.75 10.27 -10.42
#